data_AF-A0A254QRV9-F1
#
_entry.id   AF-A0A254QRV9-F1
#
_cell.length_a   1.000
_cell.length_b   1.000
_cell.length_c   1.000
_cell.angle_alpha   90.00
_cell.angle_beta   90.00
_cell.angle_gamma   90.00
#
_symmetry.space_group_name_H-M   'P 1'
#
loop_
_entity.id
_entity.type
_entity.pdbx_description
1 polymer ?
#
loop_
_entity_poly.entity_id
_entity_poly.type
_entity_poly.pdbx_seq_one_letter_code
_entity_poly.pdbx_strand_id
1 'polypeptide(L)' 'MADPTREDDLRALHVIDLRTKGQLTTQLRKDMALTNSSIQGMMKRYRDSDLPCLCEKPENQNGGMPDRWWEQ' A
#
# COMPACT_ATOMS: atom_id res chain seq x y z
N MET A 1 7.19 -9.35 19.00
CA MET A 1 7.08 -9.32 17.53
C MET A 1 8.23 -8.47 17.04
N ALA A 2 8.92 -8.86 15.97
CA ALA A 2 9.96 -8.02 15.39
C ALA A 2 9.30 -6.75 14.80
N ASP A 3 9.96 -5.60 14.93
CA ASP A 3 9.50 -4.38 14.30
C ASP A 3 9.58 -4.52 12.77
N PRO A 4 8.64 -3.91 12.02
CA PRO A 4 8.67 -3.93 10.56
C PRO A 4 9.98 -3.34 10.04
N THR A 5 10.56 -3.97 9.03
CA THR A 5 11.73 -3.42 8.35
C THR A 5 11.31 -2.43 7.27
N ARG A 6 12.23 -1.56 6.83
CA ARG A 6 12.00 -0.69 5.65
C ARG A 6 11.60 -1.51 4.42
N GLU A 7 12.15 -2.70 4.24
CA GLU A 7 11.82 -3.57 3.12
C GLU A 7 10.35 -4.06 3.19
N ASP A 8 9.85 -4.34 4.40
CA ASP A 8 8.46 -4.71 4.61
C ASP A 8 7.51 -3.56 4.26
N ASP A 9 7.88 -2.33 4.62
CA ASP A 9 7.11 -1.13 4.28
C ASP A 9 7.08 -0.90 2.77
N LEU A 10 8.23 -0.96 2.09
CA LEU A 10 8.32 -0.82 0.64
C LEU A 10 7.48 -1.90 -0.08
N ARG A 11 7.54 -3.14 0.41
CA ARG A 11 6.74 -4.24 -0.12
C ARG A 11 5.23 -3.97 0.04
N ALA A 12 4.81 -3.48 1.21
CA ALA A 12 3.41 -3.16 1.46
C ALA A 12 2.92 -2.00 0.57
N LEU A 13 3.72 -0.93 0.44
CA LEU A 13 3.40 0.22 -0.41
C LEU A 13 3.26 -0.20 -1.88
N HIS A 14 4.16 -1.05 -2.37
CA HIS A 14 4.08 -1.58 -3.73
C HIS A 14 2.82 -2.42 -3.96
N VAL A 15 2.45 -3.29 -3.01
CA VAL A 15 1.18 -4.06 -3.08
C VAL A 15 -0.03 -3.13 -3.13
N ILE A 16 -0.05 -2.07 -2.33
CA ILE A 16 -1.14 -1.10 -2.28
C ILE A 16 -1.25 -0.35 -3.62
N ASP A 17 -0.13 0.14 -4.18
CA ASP A 17 -0.09 0.82 -5.50
C ASP A 17 -0.70 -0.06 -6.61
N LEU A 18 -0.29 -1.32 -6.67
CA LEU A 18 -0.82 -2.24 -7.68
C LEU A 18 -2.30 -2.55 -7.47
N ARG A 19 -2.75 -2.64 -6.21
CA ARG A 19 -4.18 -2.85 -5.88
C ARG A 19 -5.04 -1.64 -6.26
N THR A 20 -4.58 -0.42 -6.01
CA THR A 20 -5.31 0.80 -6.37
C THR A 20 -5.35 1.01 -7.89
N LYS A 21 -4.34 0.53 -8.62
CA LYS A 21 -4.30 0.45 -10.08
C LYS A 21 -5.13 -0.70 -10.68
N GLY A 22 -5.82 -1.48 -9.85
CA GLY A 22 -6.79 -2.50 -10.28
C GLY A 22 -6.25 -3.92 -10.41
N GLN A 23 -5.00 -4.19 -10.01
CA GLN A 23 -4.44 -5.54 -10.09
C GLN A 23 -5.15 -6.51 -9.14
N LEU A 24 -5.47 -7.69 -9.65
CA LEU A 24 -6.17 -8.73 -8.90
C LEU A 24 -5.23 -9.37 -7.86
N THR A 25 -5.78 -9.72 -6.68
CA THR A 25 -5.03 -10.42 -5.62
C THR A 25 -4.40 -11.72 -6.13
N THR A 26 -5.08 -12.45 -7.02
CA THR A 26 -4.56 -13.68 -7.64
C THR A 26 -3.30 -13.44 -8.45
N GLN A 27 -3.20 -12.28 -9.12
CA GLN A 27 -2.04 -11.89 -9.91
C GLN A 27 -0.88 -11.49 -8.98
N LEU A 28 -1.14 -10.67 -7.97
CA LEU A 28 -0.14 -10.25 -6.97
C LEU A 28 0.50 -11.43 -6.22
N ARG A 29 -0.29 -12.46 -5.90
CA ARG A 29 0.22 -13.68 -5.27
C ARG A 29 1.27 -14.38 -6.14
N LYS A 30 1.05 -14.39 -7.47
CA LYS A 30 1.97 -15.01 -8.42
C LYS A 30 3.22 -14.15 -8.61
N ASP A 31 3.02 -12.87 -8.86
CA ASP A 31 4.11 -11.97 -9.25
C ASP A 31 5.07 -11.66 -8.09
N MET A 32 4.55 -11.62 -6.86
CA MET A 32 5.32 -11.24 -5.67
C MET A 32 5.57 -12.41 -4.71
N ALA A 33 5.22 -13.63 -5.08
CA ALA A 33 5.29 -14.83 -4.23
C ALA A 33 4.62 -14.65 -2.84
N LEU A 34 3.53 -13.89 -2.79
CA LEU A 34 2.81 -13.59 -1.55
C LEU A 34 1.63 -14.55 -1.32
N THR A 35 1.29 -14.74 -0.05
CA THR A 35 0.05 -15.44 0.32
C THR A 35 -1.16 -14.50 0.29
N ASN A 36 -2.36 -15.08 0.23
CA ASN A 36 -3.58 -14.28 0.32
C ASN A 36 -3.69 -13.55 1.67
N SER A 37 -3.33 -14.22 2.77
CA SER A 37 -3.36 -13.63 4.12
C SER A 37 -2.36 -12.47 4.26
N SER A 38 -1.17 -12.58 3.66
CA SER A 38 -0.19 -11.47 3.63
C SER A 38 -0.78 -10.24 2.96
N ILE A 39 -1.37 -10.39 1.77
CA ILE A 39 -1.97 -9.27 1.01
C ILE A 39 -3.16 -8.67 1.77
N GLN A 40 -4.07 -9.51 2.27
CA GLN A 40 -5.23 -9.04 3.04
C GLN A 40 -4.81 -8.33 4.32
N GLY A 41 -3.76 -8.81 5.01
CA GLY A 41 -3.21 -8.16 6.19
C GLY A 41 -2.65 -6.77 5.90
N MET A 42 -1.92 -6.61 4.79
CA MET A 42 -1.41 -5.30 4.32
C MET A 42 -2.56 -4.33 4.02
N MET A 43 -3.55 -4.77 3.23
CA MET A 43 -4.71 -3.95 2.86
C MET A 43 -5.57 -3.58 4.06
N LYS A 44 -5.74 -4.50 5.02
CA LYS A 44 -6.50 -4.25 6.25
C LYS A 44 -5.85 -3.14 7.07
N ARG A 45 -4.52 -3.17 7.25
CA ARG A 45 -3.81 -2.12 8.01
C ARG A 45 -3.99 -0.74 7.41
N TYR A 46 -3.93 -0.63 6.09
CA TYR A 46 -4.19 0.62 5.38
C TYR A 46 -5.64 1.08 5.52
N ARG A 47 -6.61 0.19 5.32
CA ARG A 47 -8.04 0.54 5.43
C ARG A 47 -8.42 0.95 6.85
N ASP A 48 -7.89 0.26 7.84
CA ASP A 48 -8.20 0.48 9.24
C ASP A 48 -7.29 1.56 9.87
N SER A 49 -6.38 2.18 9.09
CA SER A 49 -5.57 3.29 9.58
C SER A 49 -6.44 4.53 9.72
N ASP A 50 -6.64 4.98 10.95
CA ASP A 50 -7.41 6.17 11.27
C ASP A 50 -6.49 7.40 11.15
N LEU A 51 -6.21 7.78 9.90
CA LEU A 51 -5.40 8.95 9.60
C LEU A 51 -6.32 10.13 9.26
N PRO A 52 -6.11 11.32 9.86
CA PRO A 52 -6.86 12.50 9.46
C PRO A 52 -6.59 12.79 7.99
N CYS A 53 -7.60 12.54 7.14
CA CYS A 53 -7.53 12.82 5.72
C CYS A 53 -7.51 14.32 5.54
N LEU A 54 -6.34 14.90 5.28
CA LEU A 54 -6.21 16.31 4.94
C LEU A 54 -6.71 16.62 3.52
N CYS A 55 -7.38 15.66 2.88
CA CYS A 55 -7.75 15.57 1.46
C CYS A 55 -8.89 16.52 1.03
N GLU A 56 -9.03 17.66 1.71
CA GLU A 56 -10.11 18.63 1.53
C GLU A 56 -9.95 19.52 0.29
N LYS A 57 -8.70 19.73 -0.17
CA LYS A 57 -8.37 20.57 -1.33
C LYS A 57 -8.02 19.68 -2.53
N PRO A 58 -8.33 20.07 -3.78
CA PRO A 58 -7.94 19.28 -4.96
C PRO A 58 -6.45 18.93 -5.00
N GLU A 59 -5.61 19.83 -4.51
CA GLU A 59 -4.15 19.71 -4.44
C GLU A 59 -3.66 18.59 -3.50
N ASN A 60 -4.45 18.26 -2.47
CA ASN A 60 -4.08 17.33 -1.41
C ASN A 60 -4.94 16.05 -1.41
N GLN A 61 -5.82 15.88 -2.40
CA GLN A 61 -6.51 14.61 -2.65
C GLN A 61 -5.55 13.46 -2.96
N ASN A 62 -4.35 13.77 -3.48
CA ASN A 62 -3.26 12.83 -3.71
C ASN A 62 -2.14 12.98 -2.65
N GLY A 63 -2.36 13.79 -1.62
CA GLY A 63 -1.34 14.17 -0.64
C GLY A 63 -0.18 15.01 -1.19
N GLY A 64 -0.29 15.53 -2.43
CA GLY A 64 0.77 16.29 -3.10
C GLY A 64 2.03 15.47 -3.42
N MET A 65 2.01 14.15 -3.25
CA MET A 65 3.17 13.29 -3.45
C MET A 65 3.19 12.75 -4.89
N PRO A 66 4.37 12.69 -5.54
CA PRO A 66 4.50 12.07 -6.86
C PRO A 66 4.21 10.57 -6.81
N ASP A 67 3.85 10.00 -7.97
CA ASP A 67 3.69 8.56 -8.13
C ASP A 67 4.95 7.83 -7.65
N ARG A 68 4.77 6.84 -6.77
CA ARG A 68 5.87 6.05 -6.18
C ARG A 68 6.94 6.87 -5.46
N TRP A 69 6.55 7.96 -4.79
CA TRP A 69 7.44 8.81 -3.98
C TRP A 69 8.33 8.03 -2.98
N TRP A 70 7.91 6.84 -2.56
CA TRP A 70 8.62 5.95 -1.63
C TRP A 70 9.77 5.16 -2.25
N GLU A 71 9.94 5.16 -3.57
CA GLU A 71 11.01 4.43 -4.28
C GLU A 71 12.32 5.23 -4.42
N GLN A 72 12.42 6.42 -3.79
CA GLN A 72 13.59 7.30 -3.84
C GLN A 72 14.72 6.90 -2.89
#